data_AF-A0A4Y2J5L4-F1
#
_entry.id   AF-A0A4Y2J5L4-F1
#
_cell.length_a   1.000
_cell.length_b   1.000
_cell.length_c   1.000
_cell.angle_alpha   90.00
_cell.angle_beta   90.00
_cell.angle_gamma   90.00
#
_symmetry.space_group_name_H-M   'P 1'
#
loop_
_entity.id
_entity.type
_entity.pdbx_description
1 polymer ?
#
loop_
_entity_poly.entity_id
_entity_poly.type
_entity_poly.pdbx_seq_one_letter_code
_entity_poly.pdbx_strand_id
1 'polypeptide(L)' 'MWKEESRVILFVKLKDGLTLTKDVIKKMAGTIKKEFERGFVPQVMLQVPDIP' A
#
# COMPACT_ATOMS: atom_id res chain seq x y z
N MET A 1 -16.47 23.45 3.55
CA MET A 1 -15.57 22.74 4.47
C MET A 1 -15.30 21.38 3.84
N TRP A 2 -14.17 21.20 3.15
CA TRP A 2 -13.80 19.92 2.53
C TRP A 2 -13.41 18.98 3.68
N LYS A 3 -14.35 18.16 4.16
CA LYS A 3 -14.07 17.11 5.14
C LYS A 3 -13.27 16.01 4.45
N GLU A 4 -11.95 16.07 4.60
CA GLU A 4 -11.06 14.93 4.90
C GLU A 4 -11.44 13.54 4.35
N GLU A 5 -11.64 13.39 3.04
CA GLU A 5 -11.56 12.07 2.40
C GLU A 5 -10.13 11.82 1.87
N SER A 6 -9.16 11.90 2.77
CA SER A 6 -7.77 11.57 2.48
C SER A 6 -7.66 10.04 2.30
N ARG A 7 -7.22 9.59 1.12
CA ARG A 7 -6.95 8.18 0.84
C ARG A 7 -5.46 7.89 0.88
N VAL A 8 -5.06 6.86 1.63
CA VAL A 8 -3.68 6.37 1.62
C VAL A 8 -3.47 5.47 0.41
N ILE A 9 -2.52 5.87 -0.44
CA ILE A 9 -2.03 5.10 -1.60
C ILE A 9 -0.58 4.72 -1.33
N LEU A 10 -0.27 3.43 -1.44
CA LEU A 10 1.10 2.93 -1.28
C LEU A 10 1.66 2.54 -2.65
N PHE A 11 2.69 3.24 -3.08
CA PHE A 11 3.49 2.84 -4.23
C PHE A 11 4.60 1.90 -3.78
N VAL A 12 4.80 0.80 -4.50
CA VAL A 12 5.84 -0.18 -4.20
C VAL A 12 6.67 -0.47 -5.43
N LYS A 13 7.99 -0.40 -5.28
CA LYS A 13 8.94 -1.00 -6.22
C LYS A 13 9.34 -2.36 -5.67
N LEU A 14 8.96 -3.43 -6.37
CA LEU A 14 9.36 -4.78 -5.98
C LEU A 14 10.72 -5.13 -6.59
N LYS A 15 11.39 -6.12 -6.00
CA LYS A 15 12.60 -6.69 -6.60
C LYS A 15 12.29 -7.32 -7.95
N ASP A 16 13.30 -7.40 -8.80
CA ASP A 16 13.17 -7.97 -10.14
C ASP A 16 12.59 -9.38 -10.12
N GLY A 17 11.74 -9.67 -11.09
CA GLY A 17 11.02 -10.94 -11.20
C GLY A 17 9.83 -11.09 -10.23
N LEU A 18 9.60 -10.14 -9.33
CA LEU A 18 8.43 -10.15 -8.43
C LEU A 18 7.31 -9.24 -8.94
N THR A 19 6.08 -9.71 -8.75
CA THR A 19 4.86 -9.00 -9.11
C THR A 19 3.98 -8.81 -7.88
N LEU A 20 3.29 -7.67 -7.83
CA LEU A 20 2.36 -7.33 -6.78
C LEU A 20 1.06 -8.14 -6.97
N THR A 21 1.04 -9.33 -6.38
CA THR A 21 -0.14 -10.21 -6.40
C THR A 21 -1.12 -9.86 -5.28
N LYS A 22 -2.35 -10.39 -5.37
CA LYS A 22 -3.37 -10.24 -4.31
C LYS A 22 -2.90 -10.76 -2.95
N ASP A 23 -2.15 -11.86 -2.93
CA ASP A 23 -1.62 -12.45 -1.70
C ASP A 23 -0.54 -11.57 -1.06
N VAL A 24 0.33 -10.98 -1.88
CA VAL A 24 1.35 -10.03 -1.42
C VAL A 24 0.68 -8.77 -0.86
N ILE A 25 -0.34 -8.23 -1.54
CA ILE A 25 -1.15 -7.10 -1.04
C ILE A 25 -1.77 -7.43 0.32
N LYS A 26 -2.42 -8.60 0.45
CA LYS A 26 -3.06 -9.04 1.70
C LYS A 26 -2.05 -9.16 2.83
N LYS A 27 -0.87 -9.71 2.56
CA LYS A 27 0.23 -9.82 3.52
C LYS A 27 0.71 -8.45 3.97
N MET A 28 1.01 -7.53 3.04
CA MET A 28 1.48 -6.18 3.36
C MET A 28 0.43 -5.38 4.15
N ALA A 29 -0.84 -5.42 3.75
CA ALA A 29 -1.91 -4.75 4.49
C ALA A 29 -2.07 -5.32 5.90
N GLY A 30 -1.93 -6.64 6.06
CA GLY A 30 -1.93 -7.31 7.37
C GLY A 30 -0.78 -6.84 8.27
N THR A 31 0.42 -6.73 7.72
CA THR A 31 1.59 -6.21 8.46
C THR A 31 1.40 -4.74 8.83
N ILE A 32 1.01 -3.87 7.90
CA ILE A 32 0.82 -2.43 8.17
C ILE A 32 -0.25 -2.23 9.25
N LYS A 33 -1.35 -2.96 9.19
CA LYS A 33 -2.41 -2.89 10.20
C LYS A 33 -1.94 -3.30 11.60
N LYS A 34 -0.95 -4.18 11.70
CA LYS A 34 -0.38 -4.63 12.97
C LYS A 34 0.54 -3.57 13.58
N GLU A 35 1.33 -2.90 12.74
CA GLU A 35 2.38 -1.97 13.17
C GLU A 35 1.90 -0.50 13.26
N PHE A 36 0.79 -0.15 12.60
CA PHE A 36 0.28 1.23 12.50
C PHE A 36 -1.21 1.34 12.83
N GLU A 37 -1.64 2.55 13.17
CA GLU A 37 -3.06 2.87 13.36
C GLU A 37 -3.85 2.64 12.07
N ARG A 38 -5.15 2.35 12.21
CA ARG A 38 -6.04 1.96 11.10
C ARG A 38 -6.06 2.97 9.94
N GLY A 39 -5.87 4.26 10.23
CA GLY A 39 -5.84 5.33 9.23
C GLY A 39 -4.68 5.24 8.24
N PHE A 40 -3.60 4.50 8.56
CA PHE A 40 -2.43 4.33 7.71
C PHE A 40 -2.50 3.11 6.80
N VAL A 41 -3.52 2.27 6.93
CA VAL A 41 -3.66 1.08 6.09
C VAL A 41 -4.01 1.53 4.66
N PRO A 42 -3.18 1.26 3.64
CA PRO A 42 -3.41 1.72 2.29
C PRO A 42 -4.69 1.13 1.72
N GLN A 43 -5.47 1.99 1.07
CA GLN A 43 -6.66 1.57 0.34
C GLN A 43 -6.34 1.21 -1.12
N VAL A 44 -5.18 1.63 -1.65
CA VAL A 44 -4.61 1.17 -2.93
C VAL A 44 -3.15 0.82 -2.69
N MET A 45 -2.69 -0.26 -3.32
CA MET A 45 -1.27 -0.56 -3.48
C MET A 45 -0.96 -0.68 -4.97
N LEU A 46 0.01 0.08 -5.46
CA LEU A 46 0.39 0.13 -6.87
C LEU A 46 1.85 -0.26 -7.02
N GLN A 47 2.13 -1.24 -7.87
CA GLN A 47 3.50 -1.52 -8.28
C GLN A 47 3.94 -0.49 -9.32
N VAL A 48 5.11 0.09 -9.11
CA VAL A 48 5.72 1.05 -10.03
C VAL A 48 7.10 0.55 -10.47
N PRO A 49 7.54 0.90 -11.70
CA PRO A 49 8.87 0.52 -12.18
C PRO A 49 9.97 1.25 -11.41
N ASP A 50 9.73 2.49 -10.98
CA ASP A 50 10.62 3.23 -10.08
C ASP A 50 9.86 4.29 -9.26
N ILE A 51 10.50 4.83 -8.22
CA ILE A 51 10.00 5.94 -7.41
C ILE A 51 10.88 7.16 -7.70
N PRO A 52 10.31 8.29 -8.18
CA PRO A 52 11.06 9.49 -8.51
C PRO A 52 11.67 10.19 -7.29
#